data_AF-A0A8S2A031-F1
#
_entry.id   AF-A0A8S2A031-F1
#
_cell.length_a   1.000
_cell.length_b   1.000
_cell.length_c   1.000
_cell.angle_alpha   90.00
_cell.angle_beta   90.00
_cell.angle_gamma   90.00
#
_symmetry.space_group_name_H-M   'P 1'
#
loop_
_entity.id
_entity.type
_entity.pdbx_description
1 polymer ?
#
loop_
_entity_poly.entity_id
_entity_poly.type
_entity_poly.pdbx_seq_one_letter_code
_entity_poly.pdbx_strand_id
1 'polypeptide(L)'
;MVLHGYFLHIATTHAYIRFLDLSEQQIKDVTGKFPLTMLTKWDFREICYLDSIVVTTSGEVFLVRNNLKRTNIESGKSFRLSKKDPNVDPDRYSNLLIEVDSLGDEEALLLDLGFTLPGIEPNSIYFSRDDRYFCRRDSKLDICVFNLETKTLKRFPSLSNMKLKDARWFVPGI
;
A
#
# COMPACT_ATOMS: atom_id res chain seq x y z
N MET A 1 -1.28 -0.32 -9.39
CA MET A 1 -0.17 -0.99 -10.10
C MET A 1 1.13 -0.47 -9.51
N VAL A 2 2.11 -1.33 -9.26
CA VAL A 2 3.40 -0.95 -8.64
C VAL A 2 4.55 -1.60 -9.39
N LEU A 3 5.59 -0.83 -9.72
CA LEU A 3 6.82 -1.33 -10.32
C LEU A 3 7.90 -1.48 -9.24
N HIS A 4 8.51 -2.65 -9.15
CA HIS A 4 9.62 -2.94 -8.24
C HIS A 4 10.73 -3.66 -9.02
N GLY A 5 11.86 -2.98 -9.24
CA GLY A 5 12.89 -3.44 -10.18
C GLY A 5 12.30 -3.62 -11.58
N TYR A 6 12.37 -4.83 -12.12
CA TYR A 6 11.76 -5.21 -13.40
C TYR A 6 10.37 -5.86 -13.26
N PHE A 7 9.83 -5.95 -12.04
CA PHE A 7 8.56 -6.63 -11.78
C PHE A 7 7.41 -5.64 -11.64
N LEU A 8 6.39 -5.80 -12.47
CA LEU A 8 5.17 -5.01 -12.46
C LEU A 8 4.02 -5.77 -11.77
N HIS A 9 3.52 -5.20 -10.69
CA HIS A 9 2.45 -5.74 -9.86
C HIS A 9 1.13 -5.05 -10.22
N ILE A 10 0.16 -5.80 -10.74
CA ILE A 10 -1.12 -5.27 -11.22
C ILE A 10 -2.26 -5.84 -10.40
N ALA A 11 -2.99 -4.96 -9.68
CA ALA A 11 -4.30 -5.29 -9.14
C ALA A 11 -5.28 -5.46 -10.31
N THR A 12 -5.86 -6.64 -10.46
CA THR A 12 -6.86 -6.88 -11.51
C THR A 12 -8.28 -6.63 -10.99
N THR A 13 -9.20 -6.41 -11.93
CA THR A 13 -10.65 -6.28 -11.65
C THR A 13 -11.27 -7.53 -11.04
N HIS A 14 -10.59 -8.67 -11.14
CA HIS A 14 -11.03 -9.96 -10.58
C HIS A 14 -10.48 -10.20 -9.17
N ALA A 15 -10.09 -9.14 -8.46
CA ALA A 15 -9.62 -9.18 -7.08
C ALA A 15 -8.41 -10.13 -6.90
N TYR A 16 -7.44 -10.07 -7.80
CA TYR A 16 -6.16 -10.74 -7.62
C TYR A 16 -5.00 -9.93 -8.19
N ILE A 17 -3.80 -10.16 -7.68
CA ILE A 17 -2.57 -9.48 -8.11
C ILE A 17 -1.88 -10.32 -9.18
N ARG A 18 -1.61 -9.71 -10.34
CA ARG A 18 -0.73 -10.23 -11.39
C ARG A 18 0.68 -9.72 -11.22
N PHE A 19 1.63 -10.57 -11.57
CA PHE A 19 3.05 -10.30 -11.58
C PHE A 19 3.56 -10.43 -13.02
N LEU A 20 4.04 -9.33 -13.58
CA LEU A 20 4.66 -9.31 -14.91
C LEU A 20 6.16 -9.04 -14.76
N ASP A 21 6.98 -9.86 -15.38
CA ASP A 21 8.42 -9.67 -15.50
C ASP A 21 8.73 -8.90 -16.79
N LEU A 22 9.40 -7.76 -16.63
CA LEU A 22 9.81 -6.83 -17.69
C LEU A 22 11.34 -6.85 -17.92
N SER A 23 12.06 -7.80 -17.32
CA SER A 23 13.54 -7.86 -17.41
C SER A 23 14.03 -8.26 -18.81
N GLU A 24 13.19 -8.97 -19.57
CA GLU A 24 13.46 -9.38 -20.94
C GLU A 24 12.74 -8.49 -21.96
N GLN A 25 13.09 -8.61 -23.24
CA GLN A 25 12.42 -7.89 -24.33
C GLN A 25 10.94 -8.27 -24.49
N GLN A 26 10.54 -9.44 -23.98
CA GLN A 26 9.15 -9.89 -23.97
C GLN A 26 8.62 -9.89 -22.53
N ILE A 27 7.44 -9.30 -22.36
CA ILE A 27 6.74 -9.28 -21.07
C ILE A 27 6.27 -10.69 -20.73
N LYS A 28 6.66 -11.19 -19.55
CA LYS A 28 6.30 -12.54 -19.10
C LYS A 28 5.37 -12.48 -17.89
N ASP A 29 4.24 -13.18 -17.95
CA ASP A 29 3.36 -13.35 -16.79
C ASP A 29 3.92 -14.44 -15.87
N VAL A 30 4.30 -14.04 -14.65
CA VAL A 30 4.92 -14.90 -13.63
C VAL A 30 4.05 -15.05 -12.38
N THR A 31 2.76 -14.71 -12.49
CA THR A 31 1.77 -14.74 -11.38
C THR A 31 1.64 -16.10 -10.69
N GLY A 32 2.10 -17.18 -11.34
CA GLY A 32 2.02 -18.55 -10.82
C GLY A 32 0.59 -19.12 -10.86
N LYS A 33 0.43 -20.37 -10.40
CA LYS A 33 -0.88 -21.07 -10.42
C LYS A 33 -1.90 -20.49 -9.42
N PHE A 34 -1.43 -19.84 -8.36
CA PHE A 34 -2.26 -19.29 -7.29
C PHE A 34 -1.94 -17.81 -7.12
N PRO A 35 -2.59 -16.93 -7.91
CA PRO A 35 -2.43 -15.49 -7.75
C PRO A 35 -2.78 -15.08 -6.31
N LEU A 36 -2.17 -13.99 -5.86
CA LEU A 36 -2.56 -13.34 -4.61
C LEU A 36 -4.00 -12.85 -4.73
N THR A 37 -4.96 -13.66 -4.27
CA THR A 37 -6.37 -13.29 -4.33
C THR A 37 -6.70 -12.34 -3.18
N MET A 38 -7.15 -11.14 -3.53
CA MET A 38 -7.59 -10.06 -2.63
C MET A 38 -8.98 -10.33 -2.02
N LEU A 39 -9.42 -11.59 -1.98
CA LEU A 39 -10.71 -11.97 -1.40
C LEU A 39 -10.66 -11.84 0.12
N THR A 40 -10.94 -10.65 0.63
CA THR A 40 -11.48 -10.53 1.98
C THR A 40 -12.93 -11.01 1.94
N LYS A 41 -13.41 -11.67 3.01
CA LYS A 41 -14.74 -12.30 3.06
C LYS A 41 -15.91 -11.37 2.70
N TRP A 42 -15.73 -10.04 2.67
CA TRP A 42 -16.81 -9.05 2.62
C TRP A 42 -16.71 -8.12 1.40
N ASP A 43 -17.68 -8.28 0.51
CA ASP A 43 -18.21 -7.32 -0.47
C ASP A 43 -17.27 -6.87 -1.62
N PHE A 44 -17.46 -7.51 -2.78
CA PHE A 44 -16.78 -7.21 -4.06
C PHE A 44 -16.90 -5.75 -4.51
N ARG A 45 -17.81 -4.95 -3.94
CA ARG A 45 -18.04 -3.55 -4.35
C ARG A 45 -17.21 -2.52 -3.58
N GLU A 46 -16.76 -2.82 -2.36
CA GLU A 46 -15.94 -1.88 -1.56
C GLU A 46 -14.44 -2.16 -1.66
N ILE A 47 -14.04 -3.40 -1.98
CA ILE A 47 -12.65 -3.87 -1.99
C ILE A 47 -11.77 -3.16 -3.05
N CYS A 48 -12.35 -2.73 -4.17
CA CYS A 48 -11.57 -2.20 -5.29
C CYS A 48 -11.07 -0.75 -5.12
N TYR A 49 -11.54 0.00 -4.13
CA TYR A 49 -11.28 1.45 -4.06
C TYR A 49 -10.40 1.91 -2.89
N LEU A 50 -10.19 1.05 -1.87
CA LEU A 50 -9.45 1.41 -0.65
C LEU A 50 -8.18 0.58 -0.44
N ASP A 51 -8.00 -0.48 -1.23
CA ASP A 51 -6.90 -1.39 -1.08
C ASP A 51 -5.77 -1.02 -2.05
N SER A 52 -4.60 -0.71 -1.49
CA SER A 52 -3.39 -0.40 -2.24
C SER A 52 -2.44 -1.59 -2.21
N ILE A 53 -1.85 -1.93 -3.36
CA ILE A 53 -0.73 -2.87 -3.41
C ILE A 53 0.53 -2.11 -3.02
N VAL A 54 1.34 -2.73 -2.18
CA VAL A 54 2.61 -2.21 -1.71
C VAL A 54 3.68 -3.27 -1.90
N VAL A 55 4.87 -2.86 -2.32
CA VAL A 55 6.04 -3.73 -2.40
C VAL A 55 7.14 -3.16 -1.53
N THR A 56 7.72 -3.99 -0.67
CA THR A 56 8.85 -3.59 0.19
C THR A 56 10.14 -3.51 -0.59
N THR A 57 11.20 -2.95 0.00
CA THR A 57 12.54 -2.98 -0.62
C THR A 57 13.09 -4.39 -0.76
N SER A 58 12.66 -5.32 0.10
CA SER A 58 12.96 -6.76 0.00
C SER A 58 12.13 -7.49 -1.08
N GLY A 59 11.16 -6.82 -1.70
CA GLY A 59 10.25 -7.40 -2.69
C GLY A 59 9.06 -8.16 -2.09
N GLU A 60 8.84 -8.10 -0.77
CA GLU A 60 7.61 -8.62 -0.16
C GLU A 60 6.40 -7.77 -0.59
N VAL A 61 5.31 -8.45 -0.95
CA VAL A 61 4.08 -7.79 -1.40
C VAL A 61 3.05 -7.76 -0.29
N PHE A 62 2.56 -6.55 0.00
CA PHE A 62 1.51 -6.29 0.96
C PHE A 62 0.29 -5.69 0.27
N LEU A 63 -0.87 -6.02 0.84
CA LEU A 63 -2.11 -5.33 0.60
C LEU A 63 -2.39 -4.40 1.77
N VAL A 64 -2.62 -3.12 1.47
CA VAL A 64 -2.87 -2.10 2.48
C VAL A 64 -4.27 -1.55 2.28
N ARG A 65 -5.15 -1.89 3.22
CA ARG A 65 -6.52 -1.37 3.25
C ARG A 65 -6.58 -0.08 4.04
N ASN A 66 -6.98 0.99 3.37
CA ASN A 66 -7.22 2.28 4.00
C ASN A 66 -8.68 2.38 4.48
N ASN A 67 -8.90 2.33 5.79
CA ASN A 67 -10.22 2.47 6.41
C ASN A 67 -10.45 3.86 7.02
N LEU A 68 -9.66 4.87 6.63
CA LEU A 68 -9.83 6.24 7.11
C LEU A 68 -11.18 6.80 6.66
N LYS A 69 -12.18 6.71 7.54
CA LYS A 69 -13.41 7.48 7.42
C LYS A 69 -13.18 8.86 8.02
N ARG A 70 -13.77 9.91 7.44
CA ARG A 70 -13.65 11.31 7.89
C ARG A 70 -13.89 11.49 9.40
N THR A 71 -14.70 10.62 10.00
CA THR A 71 -15.07 10.64 11.43
C THR A 71 -14.14 9.81 12.34
N ASN A 72 -13.33 8.89 11.80
CA ASN A 72 -12.62 7.85 12.57
C ASN A 72 -11.11 7.84 12.30
N ILE A 73 -10.54 9.01 11.97
CA ILE A 73 -9.17 9.18 11.49
C ILE A 73 -8.10 8.71 12.51
N GLU A 74 -8.43 8.70 13.80
CA GLU A 74 -7.55 8.28 14.90
C GLU A 74 -7.90 6.89 15.44
N SER A 75 -8.78 6.15 14.76
CA SER A 75 -9.09 4.80 15.19
C SER A 75 -7.89 3.87 14.93
N GLY A 76 -7.60 2.96 15.86
CA GLY A 76 -6.58 1.93 15.66
C GLY A 76 -6.86 0.95 14.51
N LYS A 77 -8.00 1.10 13.83
CA LYS A 77 -8.41 0.32 12.65
C LYS A 77 -8.23 1.08 11.33
N SER A 78 -7.55 2.23 11.36
CA SER A 78 -7.40 3.13 10.20
C SER A 78 -6.70 2.48 9.01
N PHE A 79 -5.69 1.65 9.26
CA PHE A 79 -5.02 0.85 8.23
C PHE A 79 -4.99 -0.61 8.64
N ARG A 80 -5.10 -1.49 7.64
CA ARG A 80 -4.82 -2.92 7.80
C ARG A 80 -3.83 -3.35 6.75
N LEU A 81 -2.79 -4.04 7.16
CA LEU A 81 -1.82 -4.65 6.26
C LEU A 81 -2.11 -6.14 6.19
N SER A 82 -1.99 -6.70 5.00
CA SER A 82 -2.12 -8.13 4.82
C SER A 82 -1.12 -8.63 3.80
N LYS A 83 -0.60 -9.84 3.98
CA LYS A 83 0.31 -10.48 3.03
C LYS A 83 -0.10 -11.92 2.75
N LYS A 84 0.49 -12.52 1.72
CA LYS A 84 0.24 -13.94 1.40
C LYS A 84 0.54 -14.78 2.62
N ASP A 85 -0.39 -15.64 2.99
CA ASP A 85 -0.12 -16.66 4.00
C ASP A 85 0.78 -17.75 3.39
N PRO A 86 2.00 -17.97 3.94
CA PRO A 86 2.92 -18.97 3.42
C PRO A 86 2.43 -20.41 3.70
N ASN A 87 1.51 -20.60 4.63
CA ASN A 87 1.05 -21.91 5.10
C ASN A 87 -0.30 -22.33 4.48
N VAL A 88 -0.75 -21.66 3.42
CA VAL A 88 -2.05 -21.97 2.83
C VAL A 88 -2.03 -23.35 2.19
N ASP A 89 -2.95 -24.18 2.66
CA ASP A 89 -3.32 -25.42 2.00
C ASP A 89 -3.84 -25.11 0.58
N PRO A 90 -3.17 -25.57 -0.50
CA PRO A 90 -3.58 -25.29 -1.87
C PRO A 90 -4.99 -25.80 -2.21
N ASP A 91 -5.54 -26.73 -1.42
CA ASP A 91 -6.89 -27.27 -1.61
C ASP A 91 -7.97 -26.47 -0.86
N ARG A 92 -7.60 -25.50 0.00
CA ARG A 92 -8.54 -24.62 0.69
C ARG A 92 -8.70 -23.28 -0.03
N TYR A 93 -9.86 -23.09 -0.64
CA TYR A 93 -10.31 -21.82 -1.26
C TYR A 93 -10.55 -20.65 -0.27
N SER A 94 -10.14 -20.75 1.00
CA SER A 94 -10.46 -19.75 2.02
C SER A 94 -9.22 -19.13 2.66
N ASN A 95 -9.17 -17.79 2.60
CA ASN A 95 -8.21 -16.90 3.27
C ASN A 95 -6.73 -17.11 2.88
N LEU A 96 -6.36 -16.67 1.67
CA LEU A 96 -4.97 -16.66 1.17
C LEU A 96 -4.09 -15.58 1.81
N LEU A 97 -4.67 -14.74 2.67
CA LEU A 97 -4.03 -13.55 3.24
C LEU A 97 -4.07 -13.61 4.77
N ILE A 98 -2.96 -13.26 5.39
CA ILE A 98 -2.84 -13.02 6.84
C ILE A 98 -2.72 -11.52 7.10
N GLU A 99 -3.44 -11.03 8.11
CA GLU A 99 -3.27 -9.66 8.60
C GLU A 99 -1.98 -9.56 9.42
N VAL A 100 -1.27 -8.45 9.26
CA VAL A 100 -0.01 -8.18 9.94
C VAL A 100 -0.03 -6.77 10.53
N ASP A 101 0.57 -6.62 11.71
CA ASP A 101 0.52 -5.38 12.48
C ASP A 101 1.73 -4.47 12.30
N SER A 102 2.76 -4.93 11.57
CA SER A 102 4.03 -4.21 11.41
C SER A 102 4.63 -4.40 10.02
N LEU A 103 5.33 -3.37 9.53
CA LEU A 103 6.23 -3.42 8.37
C LEU A 103 7.66 -3.85 8.75
N GLY A 104 7.95 -3.96 10.05
CA GLY A 104 9.29 -4.13 10.59
C GLY A 104 9.92 -2.81 11.04
N ASP A 105 11.11 -2.92 11.65
CA ASP A 105 11.77 -1.80 12.34
C ASP A 105 12.66 -0.95 11.42
N GLU A 106 12.76 -1.31 10.14
CA GLU A 106 13.67 -0.69 9.18
C GLU A 106 12.97 0.05 8.04
N GLU A 107 11.68 -0.18 7.83
CA GLU A 107 10.95 0.32 6.66
C GLU A 107 9.76 1.21 7.04
N ALA A 108 9.51 2.23 6.22
CA ALA A 108 8.32 3.05 6.24
C ALA A 108 7.62 3.00 4.89
N LEU A 109 6.29 2.96 4.88
CA LEU A 109 5.49 2.89 3.66
C LEU A 109 5.14 4.27 3.12
N LEU A 110 5.49 4.56 1.87
CA LEU A 110 4.91 5.65 1.09
C LEU A 110 3.67 5.14 0.33
N LEU A 111 2.49 5.21 0.96
CA LEU A 111 1.26 4.60 0.45
C LEU A 111 0.88 5.11 -0.94
N ASP A 112 1.06 6.41 -1.18
CA ASP A 112 0.69 7.02 -2.47
C ASP A 112 1.53 6.52 -3.63
N LEU A 113 2.75 6.07 -3.34
CA LEU A 113 3.70 5.53 -4.31
C LEU A 113 3.69 4.00 -4.36
N GLY A 114 3.13 3.34 -3.35
CA GLY A 114 3.01 1.88 -3.29
C GLY A 114 4.32 1.16 -2.97
N PHE A 115 5.31 1.82 -2.38
CA PHE A 115 6.57 1.18 -1.98
C PHE A 115 7.05 1.62 -0.60
N THR A 116 7.96 0.86 0.00
CA THR A 116 8.60 1.21 1.27
C THR A 116 9.99 1.81 1.09
N LEU A 117 10.44 2.59 2.07
CA LEU A 117 11.78 3.16 2.12
C LEU A 117 12.42 2.98 3.49
N PRO A 118 13.75 2.75 3.54
CA PRO A 118 14.49 2.76 4.78
C PRO A 118 14.84 4.19 5.24
N GLY A 119 15.10 4.35 6.53
CA GLY A 119 15.69 5.58 7.10
C GLY A 119 14.72 6.73 7.38
N ILE A 120 13.42 6.49 7.27
CA ILE A 120 12.34 7.38 7.76
C ILE A 120 11.79 6.78 9.08
N GLU A 121 10.84 7.43 9.77
CA GLU A 121 10.14 6.86 10.95
C GLU A 121 9.64 5.44 10.61
N PRO A 122 10.28 4.38 11.14
CA PRO A 122 9.96 3.02 10.73
C PRO A 122 8.57 2.61 11.19
N ASN A 123 8.08 1.50 10.64
CA ASN A 123 6.78 0.93 10.95
C ASN A 123 5.64 1.96 10.84
N SER A 124 5.74 2.88 9.88
CA SER A 124 4.81 3.99 9.69
C SER A 124 4.36 4.09 8.24
N ILE A 125 3.13 4.57 8.04
CA ILE A 125 2.51 4.81 6.73
C ILE A 125 2.43 6.31 6.49
N TYR A 126 3.13 6.76 5.46
CA TYR A 126 3.08 8.11 4.92
C TYR A 126 2.09 8.15 3.76
N PHE A 127 1.15 9.09 3.81
CA PHE A 127 0.15 9.27 2.78
C PHE A 127 -0.32 10.72 2.72
N SER A 128 -0.65 11.18 1.52
CA SER A 128 -1.37 12.42 1.34
C SER A 128 -2.82 12.21 1.75
N ARG A 129 -3.33 13.16 2.54
CA ARG A 129 -4.76 13.28 2.81
C ARG A 129 -5.46 13.95 1.62
N ASP A 130 -5.13 13.49 0.42
CA ASP A 130 -5.92 13.78 -0.76
C ASP A 130 -7.03 12.74 -0.76
N ASP A 131 -8.26 13.20 -0.65
CA ASP A 131 -9.51 12.44 -0.57
C ASP A 131 -9.85 11.77 -1.91
N ARG A 132 -8.85 11.07 -2.46
CA ARG A 132 -8.70 10.78 -3.88
C ARG A 132 -9.99 10.20 -4.46
N TYR A 133 -10.52 11.00 -5.39
CA TYR A 133 -11.38 10.72 -6.54
C TYR A 133 -12.89 10.95 -6.51
N PHE A 134 -13.59 11.19 -5.39
CA PHE A 134 -15.06 11.32 -5.46
C PHE A 134 -15.74 12.56 -4.88
N CYS A 135 -15.03 13.43 -4.16
CA CYS A 135 -15.67 14.61 -3.56
C CYS A 135 -14.87 15.87 -3.83
N ARG A 136 -15.08 16.48 -5.00
CA ARG A 136 -14.63 17.85 -5.28
C ARG A 136 -15.07 18.77 -4.15
N ARG A 137 -14.14 19.19 -3.29
CA ARG A 137 -14.14 20.47 -2.55
C ARG A 137 -12.83 20.61 -1.79
N ASP A 138 -12.04 21.62 -2.18
CA ASP A 138 -10.97 22.25 -1.41
C ASP A 138 -10.20 21.32 -0.45
N SER A 139 -9.50 20.32 -0.99
CA SER A 139 -8.60 19.50 -0.21
C SER A 139 -7.34 20.32 0.09
N LYS A 140 -7.14 20.67 1.36
CA LYS A 140 -5.80 21.02 1.84
C LYS A 140 -4.99 19.72 1.75
N LEU A 141 -4.01 19.69 0.86
CA LEU A 141 -3.04 18.60 0.76
C LEU A 141 -2.21 18.60 2.06
N ASP A 142 -2.67 17.82 3.04
CA ASP A 142 -1.95 17.54 4.27
C ASP A 142 -1.16 16.25 4.08
N ILE A 143 0.11 16.23 4.48
CA ILE A 143 0.86 14.97 4.60
C ILE A 143 0.51 14.36 5.96
N CYS A 144 0.20 13.07 5.96
CA CYS A 144 -0.15 12.33 7.16
C CYS A 144 0.81 11.16 7.36
N VAL A 145 1.13 10.90 8.63
CA VAL A 145 2.01 9.80 9.05
C VAL A 145 1.27 9.00 10.11
N PHE A 146 0.95 7.75 9.81
CA PHE A 146 0.30 6.84 10.73
C PHE A 146 1.32 5.80 11.23
N ASN A 147 1.60 5.79 12.53
CA ASN A 147 2.50 4.82 13.12
C ASN A 147 1.73 3.53 13.44
N LEU A 148 2.19 2.39 12.90
CA LEU A 148 1.47 1.11 12.98
C LEU A 148 1.56 0.45 14.36
N GLU A 149 2.62 0.73 15.12
CA GLU A 149 2.80 0.19 16.47
C GLU A 149 1.89 0.93 17.47
N THR A 150 2.04 2.25 17.55
CA THR A 150 1.31 3.10 18.49
C THR A 150 -0.12 3.41 18.03
N LYS A 151 -0.44 3.13 16.77
CA LYS A 151 -1.70 3.48 16.11
C LYS A 151 -2.01 4.99 16.16
N THR A 152 -0.97 5.82 16.19
CA THR A 152 -1.10 7.28 16.25
C THR A 152 -0.98 7.92 14.87
N LEU A 153 -1.65 9.07 14.70
CA LEU A 153 -1.62 9.85 13.46
C LEU A 153 -0.99 11.22 13.70
N LYS A 154 0.10 11.51 12.98
CA LYS A 154 0.69 12.84 12.87
C LYS A 154 0.25 13.49 11.56
N ARG A 155 -0.09 14.78 11.61
CA ARG A 155 -0.52 15.57 10.45
C ARG A 155 0.42 16.75 10.24
N PHE A 156 0.83 16.95 9.00
CA PHE A 156 1.65 18.06 8.56
C PHE A 156 0.79 18.95 7.65
N PRO A 157 0.21 20.02 8.19
CA PRO A 157 -0.76 20.83 7.47
C PRO A 157 -0.10 21.67 6.36
N SER A 158 -0.78 21.76 5.22
CA SER A 158 -0.52 22.67 4.09
C SER A 158 0.93 22.76 3.59
N LEU A 159 1.19 22.13 2.46
CA LEU A 159 2.42 22.31 1.67
C LEU A 159 2.52 23.69 0.99
N SER A 160 1.53 24.57 1.14
CA SER A 160 1.49 25.89 0.48
C SER A 160 2.69 26.79 0.78
N ASN A 161 3.34 26.58 1.94
CA ASN A 161 4.54 27.33 2.34
C ASN A 161 5.85 26.57 2.04
N MET A 162 5.75 25.32 1.57
CA MET A 162 6.92 24.55 1.15
C MET A 162 7.33 25.01 -0.25
N LYS A 163 8.59 25.41 -0.39
CA LYS A 163 9.21 25.58 -1.70
C LYS A 163 9.32 24.18 -2.31
N LEU A 164 8.38 23.79 -3.17
CA LEU A 164 8.39 22.47 -3.83
C LEU A 164 9.72 22.17 -4.55
N LYS A 165 10.43 23.21 -5.00
CA LYS A 165 11.80 23.11 -5.54
C LYS A 165 12.86 22.64 -4.54
N ASP A 166 12.62 22.83 -3.25
CA ASP A 166 13.48 22.37 -2.16
C ASP A 166 13.06 20.98 -1.66
N ALA A 167 11.87 20.50 -2.07
CA ALA A 167 11.47 19.11 -1.85
C ALA A 167 12.35 18.24 -2.74
N ARG A 168 13.39 17.66 -2.16
CA ARG A 168 14.14 16.58 -2.79
C ARG A 168 13.22 15.38 -2.79
N TRP A 169 12.53 15.15 -3.90
CA TRP A 169 11.87 13.87 -4.12
C TRP A 169 13.00 12.85 -4.10
N PHE A 170 12.98 11.97 -3.11
CA PHE A 170 13.92 10.87 -3.04
C PHE A 170 13.68 10.01 -4.28
N VAL A 171 14.55 10.17 -5.26
CA VAL A 171 14.80 9.14 -6.25
C VAL A 171 16.02 8.41 -5.72
N PRO A 172 15.89 7.36 -4.91
CA PRO A 172 16.97 6.40 -4.82
C PRO A 172 17.01 5.69 -6.17
N GLY A 173 17.76 6.28 -7.10
CA GLY A 173 18.41 5.50 -8.13
C GLY A 173 19.60 4.84 -7.45
N ILE A 174 19.47 3.54 -7.20
CA ILE A 174 20.46 2.45 -7.33
C ILE A 174 19.81 1.21 -6.72
#